data_AF-A0A1V9YY03-F1
#
_entry.id   AF-A0A1V9YY03-F1
#
_cell.length_a   1.000
_cell.length_b   1.000
_cell.length_c   1.000
_cell.angle_alpha   90.00
_cell.angle_beta   90.00
_cell.angle_gamma   90.00
#
_symmetry.space_group_name_H-M   'P 1'
#
loop_
_entity.id
_entity.type
_entity.pdbx_description
1 polymer ?
#
loop_
_entity_poly.entity_id
_entity_poly.type
_entity_poly.pdbx_seq_one_letter_code
_entity_poly.pdbx_strand_id
1 'polypeptide(L)'
;MLRGTRIAALCYHTRALSSALDINPNLCHTLKILIVGDGNFSYSVAIAKAFNALSITATSLDTKQELLAMYPTASQNLLTLKKIPTIQVRHGIDATKLASYDLPMFDRIVFNFPHSYEANGTRHNKISNHRRLLLNFLLSCQSVLATQGQVWIALCAGQGGTFAEEIKRLHGDTWQIEQCAANANMLVTNVTRFPLDTLTALGYESTGYRKDAKGFYTHSSLYHVLSRPGNGITALYPLKWCRDMSFWAKNDILDTFPTLVQDAIVSWLQADYQVDGIDCIDTYTCMKRKQTSFCFRINISTKIRALSEKDVALVFGKLGVYIESLGLGEYRAPK
;
A
#
# COMPACT_ATOMS: atom_id res chain seq x y z
N MET A 1 26.21 10.75 21.41
CA MET A 1 26.49 10.86 19.96
C MET A 1 26.44 9.44 19.39
N LEU A 2 25.27 8.92 19.04
CA LEU A 2 25.08 7.55 18.55
C LEU A 2 24.46 7.61 17.15
N ARG A 3 25.27 7.21 16.17
CA ARG A 3 24.91 7.08 14.76
C ARG A 3 24.02 5.84 14.58
N GLY A 4 23.08 5.96 13.65
CA GLY A 4 21.92 5.09 13.51
C GLY A 4 22.19 3.62 13.20
N THR A 5 21.22 2.80 13.60
CA THR A 5 21.13 1.38 13.28
C THR A 5 19.91 1.18 12.38
N ARG A 6 20.16 0.56 11.23
CA ARG A 6 19.20 0.35 10.13
C ARG A 6 18.18 -0.74 10.45
N ILE A 7 16.97 -0.53 9.94
CA ILE A 7 15.81 -1.42 9.93
C ILE A 7 16.10 -2.65 9.04
N ALA A 8 15.92 -3.86 9.57
CA ALA A 8 15.88 -5.09 8.77
C ALA A 8 14.65 -5.92 9.19
N ALA A 9 13.79 -6.24 8.23
CA ALA A 9 12.58 -7.03 8.42
C ALA A 9 12.83 -8.48 7.98
N LEU A 10 12.54 -9.43 8.86
CA LEU A 10 12.45 -10.87 8.59
C LEU A 10 11.05 -11.33 8.99
N CYS A 11 10.36 -12.09 8.14
CA CYS A 11 9.27 -12.98 8.56
C CYS A 11 8.83 -13.98 7.47
N TYR A 12 8.25 -15.08 7.96
CA TYR A 12 8.02 -16.36 7.30
C TYR A 12 6.64 -16.49 6.60
N HIS A 13 6.59 -17.49 5.72
CA HIS A 13 5.52 -17.87 4.79
C HIS A 13 4.18 -18.30 5.43
N THR A 14 3.08 -18.06 4.70
CA THR A 14 2.02 -19.05 4.43
C THR A 14 1.21 -18.65 3.18
N ARG A 15 0.93 -19.64 2.31
CA ARG A 15 0.38 -19.54 0.94
C ARG A 15 -1.16 -19.44 0.92
N ALA A 16 -1.68 -18.67 -0.05
CA ALA A 16 -2.65 -19.15 -1.04
C ALA A 16 -2.69 -18.16 -2.24
N LEU A 17 -2.25 -18.62 -3.41
CA LEU A 17 -2.27 -17.87 -4.68
C LEU A 17 -3.65 -18.01 -5.31
N SER A 18 -4.49 -16.97 -5.24
CA SER A 18 -5.72 -16.87 -6.04
C SER A 18 -5.43 -16.14 -7.37
N SER A 19 -6.21 -16.45 -8.41
CA SER A 19 -5.83 -16.11 -9.78
C SER A 19 -5.83 -14.60 -10.01
N ALA A 20 -4.84 -14.10 -10.72
CA ALA A 20 -4.62 -12.67 -10.90
C ALA A 20 -5.61 -11.98 -11.85
N LEU A 21 -6.53 -12.75 -12.42
CA LEU A 21 -7.66 -12.28 -13.19
C LEU A 21 -8.98 -12.48 -12.43
N ASP A 22 -8.97 -12.89 -11.15
CA ASP A 22 -10.14 -13.30 -10.34
C ASP A 22 -11.34 -12.35 -10.55
N ILE A 23 -12.16 -12.69 -11.53
CA ILE A 23 -13.49 -12.17 -11.77
C ILE A 23 -14.31 -13.44 -11.69
N ASN A 24 -15.01 -13.61 -10.58
CA ASN A 24 -15.84 -14.79 -10.35
C ASN A 24 -16.86 -14.86 -11.52
N PRO A 25 -16.82 -15.91 -12.36
CA PRO A 25 -17.72 -16.02 -13.50
C PRO A 25 -19.20 -16.12 -13.09
N ASN A 26 -19.49 -16.35 -11.80
CA ASN A 26 -20.83 -16.39 -11.22
C ASN A 26 -21.25 -15.07 -10.53
N LEU A 27 -20.65 -13.94 -10.89
CA LEU A 27 -21.05 -12.63 -10.38
C LEU A 27 -22.54 -12.36 -10.69
N CYS A 28 -23.34 -12.16 -9.63
CA CYS A 28 -24.76 -11.83 -9.74
C CYS A 28 -25.04 -10.40 -10.23
N HIS A 29 -24.00 -9.60 -10.43
CA HIS A 29 -24.07 -8.22 -10.92
C HIS A 29 -22.85 -7.89 -11.79
N THR A 30 -23.01 -6.97 -12.74
CA THR A 30 -21.92 -6.48 -13.59
C THR A 30 -20.88 -5.74 -12.74
N LEU A 31 -19.62 -6.19 -12.80
CA LEU A 31 -18.51 -5.55 -12.10
C LEU A 31 -18.12 -4.23 -12.80
N LYS A 32 -18.09 -3.12 -12.06
CA LYS A 32 -17.64 -1.82 -12.56
C LYS A 32 -16.14 -1.66 -12.33
N ILE A 33 -15.38 -1.56 -13.41
CA ILE A 33 -13.92 -1.46 -13.39
C ILE A 33 -13.47 -0.11 -13.94
N LEU A 34 -12.63 0.58 -13.18
CA LEU A 34 -11.84 1.72 -13.66
C LEU A 34 -10.42 1.24 -13.95
N ILE A 35 -9.95 1.40 -15.18
CA ILE A 35 -8.56 1.14 -15.55
C ILE A 35 -7.90 2.49 -15.79
N VAL A 36 -6.90 2.84 -14.99
CA VAL A 36 -6.20 4.12 -15.11
C VAL A 36 -4.82 3.98 -15.74
N GLY A 37 -4.44 4.96 -16.55
CA GLY A 37 -3.13 5.02 -17.19
C GLY A 37 -2.89 3.90 -18.21
N ASP A 38 -3.94 3.44 -18.90
CA ASP A 38 -3.86 2.39 -19.90
C ASP A 38 -3.29 2.92 -21.23
N GLY A 39 -1.97 3.15 -21.25
CA GLY A 39 -1.21 3.82 -22.31
C GLY A 39 -1.76 3.64 -23.72
N ASN A 40 -1.62 2.46 -24.32
CA ASN A 40 -2.14 2.16 -25.66
C ASN A 40 -3.51 1.45 -25.67
N PHE A 41 -4.18 1.36 -24.52
CA PHE A 41 -5.46 0.66 -24.31
C PHE A 41 -5.45 -0.87 -24.55
N SER A 42 -4.27 -1.48 -24.74
CA SER A 42 -4.18 -2.92 -25.01
C SER A 42 -4.60 -3.77 -23.81
N TYR A 43 -4.42 -3.28 -22.57
CA TYR A 43 -4.86 -3.98 -21.37
C TYR A 43 -6.39 -4.02 -21.30
N SER A 44 -7.05 -2.89 -21.52
CA SER A 44 -8.52 -2.83 -21.56
C SER A 44 -9.09 -3.73 -22.66
N VAL A 45 -8.44 -3.81 -23.84
CA VAL A 45 -8.84 -4.74 -24.90
C VAL A 45 -8.70 -6.19 -24.45
N ALA A 46 -7.56 -6.55 -23.82
CA ALA A 46 -7.34 -7.90 -23.33
C ALA A 46 -8.39 -8.31 -22.27
N ILE A 47 -8.68 -7.43 -21.31
CA ILE A 47 -9.71 -7.67 -20.29
C ILE A 47 -11.11 -7.78 -20.91
N ALA A 48 -11.44 -6.92 -21.87
CA ALA A 48 -12.73 -6.98 -22.57
C ALA A 48 -12.93 -8.28 -23.36
N LYS A 49 -11.85 -8.88 -23.89
CA LYS A 49 -11.89 -10.19 -24.56
C LYS A 49 -12.03 -11.35 -23.58
N ALA A 50 -11.44 -11.24 -22.39
CA ALA A 50 -11.46 -12.30 -21.39
C ALA A 50 -12.82 -12.46 -20.70
N PHE A 51 -13.62 -11.39 -20.62
CA PHE A 51 -14.82 -11.37 -19.79
C PHE A 51 -15.98 -10.63 -20.46
N ASN A 52 -17.15 -11.29 -20.49
CA ASN A 52 -18.36 -10.75 -21.12
C ASN A 52 -19.23 -9.87 -20.19
N ALA A 53 -19.05 -9.94 -18.87
CA ALA A 53 -19.93 -9.32 -17.87
C ALA A 53 -19.27 -8.13 -17.12
N LEU A 54 -18.60 -7.24 -17.85
CA LEU A 54 -17.87 -6.11 -17.27
C LEU A 54 -18.38 -4.77 -17.80
N SER A 55 -18.43 -3.77 -16.90
CA SER A 55 -18.56 -2.36 -17.25
C SER A 55 -17.22 -1.69 -17.02
N ILE A 56 -16.52 -1.30 -18.09
CA ILE A 56 -15.14 -0.79 -18.01
C ILE A 56 -15.11 0.70 -18.35
N THR A 57 -14.53 1.51 -17.47
CA THR A 57 -14.05 2.84 -17.81
C THR A 57 -12.53 2.77 -17.96
N ALA A 58 -12.05 2.82 -19.19
CA ALA A 58 -10.63 2.80 -19.51
C ALA A 58 -10.12 4.23 -19.70
N THR A 59 -9.01 4.60 -19.05
CA THR A 59 -8.49 5.96 -19.08
C THR A 59 -7.01 6.06 -19.40
N SER A 60 -6.64 7.14 -20.10
CA SER A 60 -5.25 7.56 -20.30
C SER A 60 -4.98 8.93 -19.68
N LEU A 61 -3.74 9.15 -19.23
CA LEU A 61 -3.28 10.48 -18.80
C LEU A 61 -3.08 11.41 -19.99
N ASP A 62 -2.53 10.88 -21.09
CA ASP A 62 -2.32 11.65 -22.32
C ASP A 62 -3.65 11.99 -23.01
N THR A 63 -3.65 13.06 -23.78
CA THR A 63 -4.76 13.37 -24.68
C THR A 63 -4.83 12.34 -25.81
N LYS A 64 -6.00 12.21 -26.46
CA LYS A 64 -6.17 11.30 -27.59
C LYS A 64 -5.16 11.57 -28.72
N GLN A 65 -4.85 12.84 -28.99
CA GLN A 65 -3.94 13.23 -30.07
C GLN A 65 -2.50 12.80 -29.77
N GLU A 66 -2.00 13.11 -28.57
CA GLU A 66 -0.66 12.70 -28.13
C GLU A 66 -0.52 11.17 -28.13
N LEU A 67 -1.54 10.47 -27.63
CA LEU A 67 -1.58 9.02 -27.56
C LEU A 67 -1.53 8.35 -28.94
N LEU A 68 -2.31 8.84 -29.91
CA LEU A 68 -2.27 8.33 -31.28
C LEU A 68 -0.94 8.62 -32.00
N ALA A 69 -0.27 9.72 -31.65
CA ALA A 69 1.06 10.03 -32.18
C ALA A 69 2.16 9.14 -31.57
N MET A 70 2.02 8.75 -30.30
CA MET A 70 3.01 7.94 -29.58
C MET A 70 2.88 6.44 -29.82
N TYR A 71 1.66 5.92 -29.99
CA TYR A 71 1.40 4.48 -30.00
C TYR A 71 0.68 4.05 -31.29
N PRO A 72 1.39 3.40 -32.23
CA PRO A 72 0.78 2.95 -33.49
C PRO A 72 -0.43 2.01 -33.30
N THR A 73 -0.39 1.15 -32.28
CA THR A 73 -1.46 0.18 -31.99
C THR A 73 -2.69 0.80 -31.30
N ALA A 74 -2.58 2.01 -30.76
CA ALA A 74 -3.66 2.63 -30.01
C ALA A 74 -4.91 2.90 -30.86
N SER A 75 -4.76 3.27 -32.13
CA SER A 75 -5.91 3.52 -33.01
C SER A 75 -6.80 2.28 -33.12
N GLN A 76 -6.20 1.11 -33.35
CA GLN A 76 -6.92 -0.15 -33.47
C GLN A 76 -7.56 -0.59 -32.14
N ASN A 77 -6.86 -0.41 -31.03
CA ASN A 77 -7.39 -0.72 -29.70
C ASN A 77 -8.61 0.15 -29.37
N LEU A 78 -8.53 1.47 -29.62
CA LEU A 78 -9.65 2.39 -29.43
C LEU A 78 -10.86 2.04 -30.29
N LEU A 79 -10.65 1.68 -31.56
CA LEU A 79 -11.73 1.22 -32.44
C LEU A 79 -12.37 -0.08 -31.94
N THR A 80 -11.59 -0.98 -31.35
CA THR A 80 -12.08 -2.23 -30.76
C THR A 80 -12.94 -1.94 -29.53
N LEU A 81 -12.45 -1.13 -28.59
CA LEU A 81 -13.19 -0.78 -27.37
C LEU A 81 -14.48 -0.02 -27.68
N LYS A 82 -14.46 0.89 -28.65
CA LYS A 82 -15.65 1.68 -29.05
C LYS A 82 -16.82 0.81 -29.52
N LYS A 83 -16.56 -0.41 -30.00
CA LYS A 83 -17.60 -1.36 -30.45
C LYS A 83 -18.30 -2.07 -29.30
N ILE A 84 -17.79 -1.97 -28.07
CA ILE A 84 -18.31 -2.69 -26.91
C ILE A 84 -19.14 -1.71 -26.05
N PRO A 85 -20.48 -1.86 -25.99
CA PRO A 85 -21.36 -0.86 -25.37
C PRO A 85 -21.10 -0.61 -23.88
N THR A 86 -20.59 -1.62 -23.16
CA THR A 86 -20.29 -1.53 -21.72
C THR A 86 -18.93 -0.90 -21.42
N ILE A 87 -18.20 -0.44 -22.44
CA ILE A 87 -16.88 0.17 -22.28
C ILE A 87 -16.91 1.65 -22.64
N GLN A 88 -16.42 2.47 -21.72
CA GLN A 88 -16.20 3.89 -21.91
C GLN A 88 -14.70 4.18 -21.94
N VAL A 89 -14.24 4.89 -22.96
CA VAL A 89 -12.86 5.39 -23.04
C VAL A 89 -12.82 6.87 -22.70
N ARG A 90 -11.89 7.27 -21.81
CA ARG A 90 -11.63 8.67 -21.44
C ARG A 90 -10.15 9.02 -21.53
N HIS A 91 -9.84 10.27 -21.84
CA HIS A 91 -8.46 10.76 -21.99
C HIS A 91 -8.24 11.96 -21.06
N GLY A 92 -6.98 12.29 -20.78
CA GLY A 92 -6.65 13.42 -19.90
C GLY A 92 -7.01 13.19 -18.42
N ILE A 93 -7.13 11.93 -17.99
CA ILE A 93 -7.48 11.57 -16.61
C ILE A 93 -6.21 11.40 -15.78
N ASP A 94 -5.99 12.32 -14.84
CA ASP A 94 -4.94 12.22 -13.83
C ASP A 94 -5.42 11.30 -12.69
N ALA A 95 -4.82 10.11 -12.61
CA ALA A 95 -5.15 9.11 -11.59
C ALA A 95 -4.90 9.60 -10.15
N THR A 96 -4.13 10.66 -9.96
CA THR A 96 -3.90 11.29 -8.65
C THR A 96 -4.96 12.33 -8.28
N LYS A 97 -5.96 12.57 -9.15
CA LYS A 97 -7.01 13.59 -9.01
C LYS A 97 -8.38 13.12 -9.51
N LEU A 98 -8.71 11.84 -9.32
CA LEU A 98 -9.98 11.22 -9.72
C LEU A 98 -11.21 11.99 -9.20
N ALA A 99 -11.16 12.61 -8.03
CA ALA A 99 -12.24 13.44 -7.49
C ALA A 99 -12.58 14.69 -8.34
N SER A 100 -11.68 15.11 -9.23
CA SER A 100 -11.89 16.25 -10.14
C SER A 100 -12.67 15.88 -11.41
N TYR A 101 -13.01 14.61 -11.58
CA TYR A 101 -13.72 14.12 -12.76
C TYR A 101 -15.07 13.52 -12.34
N ASP A 102 -16.09 13.73 -13.17
CA ASP A 102 -17.39 13.07 -13.00
C ASP A 102 -17.24 11.57 -13.31
N LEU A 103 -17.03 10.76 -12.28
CA LEU A 103 -16.77 9.33 -12.33
C LEU A 103 -17.71 8.62 -11.35
N PRO A 104 -18.29 7.45 -11.72
CA PRO A 104 -19.10 6.68 -10.80
C PRO A 104 -18.22 5.96 -9.76
N MET A 105 -18.88 5.28 -8.82
CA MET A 105 -18.20 4.34 -7.92
C MET A 105 -17.84 3.03 -8.66
N PHE A 106 -16.66 2.50 -8.38
CA PHE A 106 -16.11 1.30 -9.00
C PHE A 106 -15.83 0.21 -7.97
N ASP A 107 -16.13 -1.03 -8.36
CA ASP A 107 -15.82 -2.24 -7.58
C ASP A 107 -14.34 -2.60 -7.69
N ARG A 108 -13.70 -2.22 -8.80
CA ARG A 108 -12.28 -2.43 -9.04
C ARG A 108 -11.63 -1.21 -9.70
N ILE A 109 -10.50 -0.77 -9.16
CA ILE A 109 -9.64 0.23 -9.81
C ILE A 109 -8.30 -0.43 -10.10
N VAL A 110 -7.84 -0.40 -11.35
CA VAL A 110 -6.59 -1.04 -11.79
C VAL A 110 -5.59 0.01 -12.26
N PHE A 111 -4.36 -0.04 -11.74
CA PHE A 111 -3.24 0.76 -12.23
C PHE A 111 -2.01 -0.13 -12.48
N ASN A 112 -1.75 -0.44 -13.75
CA ASN A 112 -0.66 -1.32 -14.12
C ASN A 112 0.62 -0.54 -14.37
N PHE A 113 1.71 -0.95 -13.73
CA PHE A 113 3.05 -0.41 -13.92
C PHE A 113 3.09 1.13 -13.92
N PRO A 114 2.52 1.78 -12.88
CA PRO A 114 2.54 3.24 -12.78
C PRO A 114 3.97 3.76 -12.84
N HIS A 115 4.18 4.94 -13.41
CA HIS A 115 5.51 5.55 -13.48
C HIS A 115 5.41 7.08 -13.31
N SER A 116 6.29 7.66 -12.50
CA SER A 116 6.39 9.12 -12.36
C SER A 116 7.33 9.68 -13.42
N TYR A 117 6.91 10.74 -14.11
CA TYR A 117 7.76 11.52 -15.00
C TYR A 117 7.94 12.93 -14.43
N GLU A 118 9.15 13.50 -14.54
CA GLU A 118 9.31 14.93 -14.33
C GLU A 118 8.80 15.71 -15.56
N ALA A 119 8.30 16.93 -15.35
CA ALA A 119 7.65 17.75 -16.38
C ALA A 119 8.60 18.12 -17.55
N ASN A 120 9.90 18.14 -17.30
CA ASN A 120 10.95 18.36 -18.31
C ASN A 120 11.29 17.08 -19.12
N GLY A 121 10.63 15.95 -18.85
CA GLY A 121 10.87 14.67 -19.51
C GLY A 121 12.20 14.02 -19.15
N THR A 122 12.96 14.54 -18.18
CA THR A 122 14.21 13.91 -17.74
C THR A 122 13.93 12.75 -16.78
N ARG A 123 14.70 11.67 -16.96
CA ARG A 123 14.57 10.44 -16.19
C ARG A 123 15.35 10.56 -14.90
N HIS A 124 14.72 11.13 -13.87
CA HIS A 124 15.19 10.91 -12.50
C HIS A 124 14.27 9.89 -11.82
N ASN A 125 14.73 8.64 -11.80
CA ASN A 125 14.08 7.52 -11.10
C ASN A 125 14.25 7.67 -9.58
N LYS A 126 13.76 8.78 -9.03
CA LYS A 126 13.77 9.02 -7.59
C LYS A 126 12.67 8.18 -6.97
N ILE A 127 13.07 7.23 -6.13
CA ILE A 127 12.14 6.33 -5.44
C ILE A 127 11.05 7.07 -4.66
N SER A 128 11.36 8.25 -4.12
CA SER A 128 10.39 9.12 -3.45
C SER A 128 9.26 9.63 -4.35
N ASN A 129 9.53 9.88 -5.64
CA ASN A 129 8.50 10.28 -6.60
C ASN A 129 7.51 9.13 -6.88
N HIS A 130 8.02 7.90 -6.97
CA HIS A 130 7.19 6.72 -7.15
C HIS A 130 6.31 6.43 -5.93
N ARG A 131 6.86 6.56 -4.71
CA ARG A 131 6.08 6.47 -3.46
C ARG A 131 4.99 7.55 -3.39
N ARG A 132 5.32 8.79 -3.77
CA ARG A 132 4.35 9.90 -3.82
C ARG A 132 3.26 9.65 -4.87
N LEU A 133 3.60 9.09 -6.03
CA LEU A 133 2.64 8.70 -7.05
C LEU A 133 1.65 7.66 -6.50
N LEU A 134 2.15 6.59 -5.87
CA LEU A 134 1.28 5.57 -5.27
C LEU A 134 0.39 6.16 -4.18
N LEU A 135 0.96 6.94 -3.25
CA LEU A 135 0.19 7.55 -2.17
C LEU A 135 -0.93 8.45 -2.71
N ASN A 136 -0.61 9.37 -3.64
CA ASN A 136 -1.61 10.29 -4.18
C ASN A 136 -2.68 9.55 -5.01
N PHE A 137 -2.29 8.52 -5.76
CA PHE A 137 -3.25 7.66 -6.46
C PHE A 137 -4.20 6.95 -5.48
N LEU A 138 -3.68 6.34 -4.41
CA LEU A 138 -4.49 5.62 -3.43
C LEU A 138 -5.42 6.56 -2.65
N LEU A 139 -4.94 7.74 -2.26
CA LEU A 139 -5.79 8.78 -1.68
C LEU A 139 -6.90 9.19 -2.66
N SER A 140 -6.56 9.36 -3.94
CA SER A 140 -7.52 9.73 -4.96
C SER A 140 -8.54 8.63 -5.27
N CYS A 141 -8.20 7.35 -5.10
CA CYS A 141 -9.14 6.24 -5.28
C CYS A 141 -10.30 6.31 -4.28
N GLN A 142 -10.08 6.88 -3.09
CA GLN A 142 -11.08 6.91 -2.03
C GLN A 142 -12.40 7.56 -2.45
N SER A 143 -12.39 8.52 -3.36
CA SER A 143 -13.59 9.23 -3.82
C SER A 143 -14.46 8.45 -4.81
N VAL A 144 -13.91 7.40 -5.45
CA VAL A 144 -14.58 6.65 -6.52
C VAL A 144 -14.55 5.12 -6.28
N LEU A 145 -14.02 4.66 -5.14
CA LEU A 145 -13.97 3.25 -4.79
C LEU A 145 -15.21 2.84 -4.00
N ALA A 146 -15.98 1.88 -4.51
CA ALA A 146 -17.16 1.32 -3.85
C ALA A 146 -16.84 0.80 -2.43
N THR A 147 -17.85 0.63 -1.58
CA THR A 147 -17.67 0.25 -0.17
C THR A 147 -16.82 -1.01 0.01
N GLN A 148 -17.06 -2.03 -0.82
CA GLN A 148 -16.29 -3.29 -0.86
C GLN A 148 -15.32 -3.35 -2.05
N GLY A 149 -15.02 -2.19 -2.66
CA GLY A 149 -14.19 -2.10 -3.84
C GLY A 149 -12.72 -2.38 -3.53
N GLN A 150 -11.99 -2.82 -4.56
CA GLN A 150 -10.56 -3.13 -4.49
C GLN A 150 -9.74 -2.27 -5.42
N VAL A 151 -8.52 -1.92 -5.01
CA VAL A 151 -7.51 -1.30 -5.87
C VAL A 151 -6.43 -2.32 -6.19
N TRP A 152 -6.13 -2.49 -7.47
CA TRP A 152 -5.18 -3.47 -8.00
C TRP A 152 -4.01 -2.75 -8.65
N ILE A 153 -2.80 -2.98 -8.15
CA ILE A 153 -1.59 -2.31 -8.64
C ILE A 153 -0.58 -3.35 -9.09
N ALA A 154 -0.21 -3.33 -10.37
CA ALA A 154 0.88 -4.16 -10.89
C ALA A 154 2.21 -3.42 -10.75
N LEU A 155 3.20 -4.06 -10.13
CA LEU A 155 4.56 -3.54 -10.01
C LEU A 155 5.56 -4.58 -10.52
N CYS A 156 6.67 -4.10 -11.11
CA CYS A 156 7.75 -4.97 -11.57
C CYS A 156 8.41 -5.69 -10.39
N ALA A 157 9.05 -6.83 -10.66
CA ALA A 157 9.69 -7.66 -9.65
C ALA A 157 10.58 -6.86 -8.67
N GLY A 158 10.31 -7.03 -7.38
CA GLY A 158 10.99 -6.38 -6.27
C GLY A 158 10.63 -4.92 -6.03
N GLN A 159 9.79 -4.30 -6.87
CA GLN A 159 9.42 -2.89 -6.68
C GLN A 159 8.46 -2.71 -5.50
N GLY A 160 7.48 -3.58 -5.29
CA GLY A 160 6.48 -3.42 -4.22
C GLY A 160 7.10 -3.45 -2.83
N GLY A 161 8.11 -4.31 -2.65
CA GLY A 161 8.83 -4.47 -1.38
C GLY A 161 8.12 -5.37 -0.38
N THR A 162 7.08 -6.10 -0.82
CA THR A 162 6.33 -7.04 0.02
C THR A 162 7.10 -8.35 0.22
N PHE A 163 6.65 -9.16 1.17
CA PHE A 163 7.25 -10.48 1.41
C PHE A 163 7.09 -11.45 0.22
N ALA A 164 6.09 -11.25 -0.63
CA ALA A 164 5.83 -12.05 -1.82
C ALA A 164 6.88 -11.89 -2.94
N GLU A 165 7.70 -10.85 -2.91
CA GLU A 165 8.68 -10.55 -3.96
C GLU A 165 9.75 -11.65 -4.05
N GLU A 166 9.94 -12.25 -5.22
CA GLU A 166 11.04 -13.19 -5.49
C GLU A 166 12.39 -12.45 -5.54
N ILE A 167 12.40 -11.27 -6.17
CA ILE A 167 13.58 -10.39 -6.25
C ILE A 167 13.56 -9.44 -5.05
N LYS A 168 14.47 -9.65 -4.09
CA LYS A 168 14.60 -8.77 -2.91
C LYS A 168 15.46 -7.55 -3.22
N ARG A 169 14.92 -6.36 -2.95
CA ARG A 169 15.65 -5.09 -2.98
C ARG A 169 15.85 -4.56 -1.56
N LEU A 170 16.82 -3.67 -1.37
CA LEU A 170 16.91 -2.93 -0.11
C LEU A 170 15.62 -2.15 0.12
N HIS A 171 15.13 -2.12 1.37
CA HIS A 171 13.87 -1.47 1.71
C HIS A 171 13.78 -0.02 1.18
N GLY A 172 14.88 0.72 1.24
CA GLY A 172 15.01 2.08 0.73
C GLY A 172 14.90 2.23 -0.79
N ASP A 173 15.01 1.14 -1.54
CA ASP A 173 14.93 1.10 -3.02
C ASP A 173 13.62 0.47 -3.52
N THR A 174 12.71 0.13 -2.59
CA THR A 174 11.35 -0.34 -2.90
C THR A 174 10.35 0.81 -2.91
N TRP A 175 9.20 0.59 -3.51
CA TRP A 175 8.07 1.50 -3.56
C TRP A 175 7.25 1.45 -2.26
N GLN A 176 7.57 0.53 -1.34
CA GLN A 176 6.97 0.43 -0.01
C GLN A 176 5.44 0.48 -0.07
N ILE A 177 4.85 -0.39 -0.90
CA ILE A 177 3.42 -0.33 -1.22
C ILE A 177 2.53 -0.45 0.03
N GLU A 178 2.93 -1.27 1.01
CA GLU A 178 2.22 -1.41 2.28
C GLU A 178 2.22 -0.09 3.08
N GLN A 179 3.34 0.65 3.09
CA GLN A 179 3.42 1.96 3.75
C GLN A 179 2.59 3.02 3.01
N CYS A 180 2.62 3.01 1.68
CA CYS A 180 1.78 3.89 0.86
C CYS A 180 0.29 3.60 1.07
N ALA A 181 -0.09 2.32 1.15
CA ALA A 181 -1.44 1.86 1.44
C ALA A 181 -1.90 2.36 2.81
N ALA A 182 -1.08 2.16 3.85
CA ALA A 182 -1.42 2.55 5.20
C ALA A 182 -1.62 4.07 5.33
N ASN A 183 -0.74 4.87 4.69
CA ASN A 183 -0.89 6.32 4.62
C ASN A 183 -2.15 6.80 3.86
N ALA A 184 -2.78 5.92 3.08
CA ALA A 184 -4.05 6.16 2.40
C ALA A 184 -5.24 5.43 3.07
N ASN A 185 -5.08 4.94 4.29
CA ASN A 185 -6.05 4.13 5.04
C ASN A 185 -6.53 2.89 4.27
N MET A 186 -5.59 2.13 3.70
CA MET A 186 -5.82 0.87 3.00
C MET A 186 -4.88 -0.23 3.48
N LEU A 187 -5.32 -1.49 3.33
CA LEU A 187 -4.54 -2.69 3.61
C LEU A 187 -4.16 -3.37 2.30
N VAL A 188 -2.95 -3.91 2.21
CA VAL A 188 -2.62 -4.90 1.17
C VAL A 188 -3.20 -6.24 1.61
N THR A 189 -4.29 -6.66 0.99
CA THR A 189 -5.08 -7.82 1.38
C THR A 189 -4.73 -9.08 0.60
N ASN A 190 -4.13 -8.93 -0.58
CA ASN A 190 -3.64 -10.07 -1.37
C ASN A 190 -2.46 -9.63 -2.25
N VAL A 191 -1.58 -10.58 -2.58
CA VAL A 191 -0.51 -10.40 -3.57
C VAL A 191 -0.45 -11.64 -4.46
N THR A 192 -0.56 -11.45 -5.77
CA THR A 192 -0.64 -12.52 -6.76
C THR A 192 0.22 -12.18 -7.99
N ARG A 193 0.60 -13.18 -8.79
CA ARG A 193 1.46 -12.98 -9.97
C ARG A 193 0.71 -12.22 -11.05
N PHE A 194 1.33 -11.20 -11.64
CA PHE A 194 0.73 -10.53 -12.80
C PHE A 194 0.59 -11.52 -13.97
N PRO A 195 -0.60 -11.68 -14.57
CA PRO A 195 -0.89 -12.76 -15.53
C PRO A 195 -0.42 -12.38 -16.93
N LEU A 196 0.89 -12.14 -17.09
CA LEU A 196 1.49 -11.60 -18.30
C LEU A 196 1.18 -12.48 -19.52
N ASP A 197 1.45 -13.78 -19.44
CA ASP A 197 1.30 -14.70 -20.58
C ASP A 197 -0.16 -14.75 -21.07
N THR A 198 -1.12 -14.83 -20.13
CA THR A 198 -2.56 -14.81 -20.46
C THR A 198 -2.96 -13.50 -21.11
N LEU A 199 -2.51 -12.36 -20.57
CA LEU A 199 -2.81 -11.05 -21.13
C LEU A 199 -2.18 -10.87 -22.51
N THR A 200 -0.93 -11.30 -22.70
CA THR A 200 -0.22 -11.24 -23.98
C THR A 200 -0.90 -12.11 -25.04
N ALA A 201 -1.38 -13.30 -24.68
CA ALA A 201 -2.18 -14.14 -25.58
C ALA A 201 -3.49 -13.45 -26.03
N LEU A 202 -4.02 -12.52 -25.23
CA LEU A 202 -5.20 -11.70 -25.56
C LEU A 202 -4.85 -10.39 -26.29
N GLY A 203 -3.56 -10.09 -26.49
CA GLY A 203 -3.05 -8.93 -27.19
C GLY A 203 -2.62 -7.76 -26.30
N TYR A 204 -2.39 -7.99 -25.00
CA TYR A 204 -1.78 -6.97 -24.12
C TYR A 204 -0.32 -6.72 -24.47
N GLU A 205 0.02 -5.44 -24.59
CA GLU A 205 1.38 -4.95 -24.80
C GLU A 205 1.75 -4.03 -23.63
N SER A 206 2.82 -4.37 -22.90
CA SER A 206 3.36 -3.42 -21.94
C SER A 206 4.03 -2.27 -22.69
N THR A 207 3.43 -1.10 -22.64
CA THR A 207 3.99 0.14 -23.21
C THR A 207 4.07 1.18 -22.10
N GLY A 208 5.28 1.65 -21.79
CA GLY A 208 5.50 2.44 -20.58
C GLY A 208 6.20 3.76 -20.81
N TYR A 209 7.30 3.74 -21.57
CA TYR A 209 8.16 4.92 -21.69
C TYR A 209 7.58 5.90 -22.72
N ARG A 210 6.99 7.01 -22.25
CA ARG A 210 6.66 8.18 -23.08
C ARG A 210 7.87 8.47 -24.00
N LYS A 211 7.61 8.47 -25.32
CA LYS A 211 8.54 8.69 -26.47
C LYS A 211 9.12 7.46 -27.19
N ASP A 212 9.26 6.29 -26.57
CA ASP A 212 9.95 5.15 -27.24
C ASP A 212 9.10 3.88 -27.37
N ALA A 213 7.84 3.89 -26.94
CA ALA A 213 6.95 2.70 -26.85
C ALA A 213 7.57 1.48 -26.13
N LYS A 214 8.73 1.64 -25.48
CA LYS A 214 9.44 0.57 -24.80
C LYS A 214 8.59 0.06 -23.62
N GLY A 215 8.53 -1.26 -23.49
CA GLY A 215 7.82 -1.93 -22.41
C GLY A 215 8.59 -1.94 -21.09
N PHE A 216 7.87 -2.15 -20.00
CA PHE A 216 8.47 -2.38 -18.69
C PHE A 216 9.06 -3.80 -18.61
N TYR A 217 9.97 -4.02 -17.66
CA TYR A 217 10.44 -5.36 -17.33
C TYR A 217 9.35 -6.09 -16.52
N THR A 218 8.40 -6.71 -17.22
CA THR A 218 7.18 -7.28 -16.62
C THR A 218 7.33 -8.71 -16.11
N HIS A 219 8.47 -9.38 -16.37
CA HIS A 219 8.73 -10.71 -15.83
C HIS A 219 8.73 -10.72 -14.29
N SER A 220 8.12 -11.75 -13.69
CA SER A 220 7.92 -11.89 -12.23
C SER A 220 7.23 -10.70 -11.55
N SER A 221 6.46 -9.90 -12.29
CA SER A 221 5.67 -8.81 -11.72
C SER A 221 4.54 -9.34 -10.83
N LEU A 222 4.15 -8.53 -9.85
CA LEU A 222 3.10 -8.88 -8.90
C LEU A 222 1.96 -7.86 -8.96
N TYR A 223 0.72 -8.36 -8.89
CA TYR A 223 -0.44 -7.59 -8.49
C TYR A 223 -0.53 -7.52 -6.98
N HIS A 224 -0.68 -6.30 -6.47
CA HIS A 224 -1.01 -6.01 -5.09
C HIS A 224 -2.47 -5.58 -5.04
N VAL A 225 -3.28 -6.29 -4.26
CA VAL A 225 -4.70 -6.00 -4.08
C VAL A 225 -4.87 -5.29 -2.75
N LEU A 226 -5.49 -4.11 -2.80
CA LEU A 226 -5.69 -3.24 -1.66
C LEU A 226 -7.18 -3.02 -1.42
N SER A 227 -7.56 -3.03 -0.14
CA SER A 227 -8.93 -2.79 0.29
C SER A 227 -8.96 -1.85 1.50
N ARG A 228 -10.11 -1.20 1.74
CA ARG A 228 -10.32 -0.47 2.99
C ARG A 228 -10.37 -1.46 4.17
N PRO A 229 -9.86 -1.09 5.36
CA PRO A 229 -10.11 -1.86 6.57
C PRO A 229 -11.61 -2.00 6.89
N GLY A 230 -12.01 -3.07 7.57
CA GLY A 230 -13.39 -3.34 8.01
C GLY A 230 -13.97 -4.64 7.45
N ASN A 231 -15.14 -5.08 7.95
CA ASN A 231 -15.86 -6.26 7.45
C ASN A 231 -15.04 -7.57 7.36
N GLY A 232 -14.19 -7.85 8.34
CA GLY A 232 -13.33 -9.04 8.34
C GLY A 232 -12.15 -8.99 7.36
N ILE A 233 -11.93 -7.85 6.70
CA ILE A 233 -10.77 -7.65 5.84
C ILE A 233 -9.50 -7.55 6.68
N THR A 234 -8.50 -8.35 6.32
CA THR A 234 -7.19 -8.40 6.98
C THR A 234 -6.05 -8.19 5.99
N ALA A 235 -4.99 -7.54 6.43
CA ALA A 235 -3.73 -7.44 5.71
C ALA A 235 -3.08 -8.82 5.55
N LEU A 236 -2.60 -9.11 4.34
CA LEU A 236 -1.81 -10.31 4.07
C LEU A 236 -0.45 -10.23 4.78
N TYR A 237 0.16 -9.06 4.72
CA TYR A 237 1.43 -8.73 5.36
C TYR A 237 1.19 -7.49 6.24
N PRO A 238 0.98 -7.66 7.56
CA PRO A 238 0.78 -6.51 8.44
C PRO A 238 2.09 -5.75 8.64
N LEU A 239 2.03 -4.42 8.58
CA LEU A 239 3.16 -3.57 8.95
C LEU A 239 3.54 -3.79 10.41
N LYS A 240 4.85 -3.87 10.66
CA LYS A 240 5.43 -3.95 11.99
C LYS A 240 5.95 -2.59 12.42
N TRP A 241 5.65 -2.23 13.65
CA TRP A 241 5.99 -0.94 14.25
C TRP A 241 6.82 -1.16 15.49
N CYS A 242 7.86 -0.36 15.64
CA CYS A 242 8.74 -0.37 16.79
C CYS A 242 8.80 1.04 17.37
N ARG A 243 8.59 1.19 18.66
CA ARG A 243 8.75 2.46 19.39
C ARG A 243 9.44 2.20 20.71
N ASP A 244 10.37 3.10 21.04
CA ASP A 244 11.03 3.13 22.34
C ASP A 244 10.29 4.15 23.22
N MET A 245 9.87 3.75 24.43
CA MET A 245 9.16 4.58 25.40
C MET A 245 9.85 4.56 26.74
N SER A 246 10.09 5.73 27.32
CA SER A 246 10.68 5.87 28.65
C SER A 246 9.66 6.28 29.70
N PHE A 247 9.72 5.61 30.86
CA PHE A 247 8.87 5.91 32.01
C PHE A 247 9.72 6.09 33.26
N TRP A 248 9.43 7.14 34.03
CA TRP A 248 10.02 7.33 35.35
C TRP A 248 9.28 6.47 36.38
N ALA A 249 9.99 5.53 36.98
CA ALA A 249 9.47 4.64 38.00
C ALA A 249 9.41 5.31 39.37
N LYS A 250 8.46 4.89 40.20
CA LYS A 250 8.46 5.20 41.63
C LYS A 250 9.48 4.33 42.36
N ASN A 251 10.11 4.89 43.38
CA ASN A 251 11.22 4.26 44.09
C ASN A 251 10.82 3.00 44.87
N ASP A 252 9.55 2.87 45.23
CA ASP A 252 8.98 1.76 46.01
C ASP A 252 8.67 0.51 45.16
N ILE A 253 8.68 0.63 43.84
CA ILE A 253 8.33 -0.47 42.92
C ILE A 253 9.43 -0.81 41.92
N LEU A 254 10.65 -0.29 42.07
CA LEU A 254 11.73 -0.39 41.08
C LEU A 254 11.98 -1.82 40.56
N ASP A 255 12.03 -2.80 41.47
CA ASP A 255 12.32 -4.20 41.11
C ASP A 255 11.19 -4.85 40.30
N THR A 256 9.95 -4.45 40.58
CA THR A 256 8.74 -4.98 39.91
C THR A 256 8.28 -4.13 38.73
N PHE A 257 8.80 -2.92 38.59
CA PHE A 257 8.33 -1.91 37.65
C PHE A 257 8.37 -2.39 36.18
N PRO A 258 9.44 -3.04 35.69
CA PRO A 258 9.48 -3.55 34.32
C PRO A 258 8.32 -4.50 34.00
N THR A 259 8.04 -5.44 34.89
CA THR A 259 6.96 -6.42 34.71
C THR A 259 5.59 -5.74 34.72
N LEU A 260 5.35 -4.84 35.68
CA LEU A 260 4.07 -4.11 35.79
C LEU A 260 3.77 -3.27 34.54
N VAL A 261 4.78 -2.61 33.97
CA VAL A 261 4.62 -1.83 32.75
C VAL A 261 4.41 -2.73 31.53
N GLN A 262 5.15 -3.84 31.42
CA GLN A 262 4.95 -4.82 30.35
C GLN A 262 3.51 -5.36 30.36
N ASP A 263 3.01 -5.79 31.52
CA ASP A 263 1.66 -6.32 31.68
C ASP A 263 0.59 -5.27 31.31
N ALA A 264 0.79 -4.02 31.74
CA ALA A 264 -0.11 -2.93 31.41
C ALA A 264 -0.11 -2.61 29.90
N ILE A 265 1.06 -2.64 29.24
CA ILE A 265 1.17 -2.44 27.78
C ILE A 265 0.44 -3.55 27.02
N VAL A 266 0.69 -4.82 27.37
CA VAL A 266 0.04 -5.98 26.74
C VAL A 266 -1.47 -5.88 26.91
N SER A 267 -1.93 -5.62 28.14
CA SER A 267 -3.35 -5.52 28.47
C SER A 267 -4.08 -4.45 27.65
N TRP A 268 -3.42 -3.30 27.42
CA TRP A 268 -4.00 -2.19 26.66
C TRP A 268 -4.01 -2.44 25.14
N LEU A 269 -2.98 -3.08 24.60
CA LEU A 269 -2.80 -3.27 23.16
C LEU A 269 -3.56 -4.48 22.59
N GLN A 270 -3.70 -5.55 23.37
CA GLN A 270 -4.13 -6.88 22.89
C GLN A 270 -5.50 -6.92 22.17
N ALA A 271 -6.37 -5.93 22.37
CA ALA A 271 -7.68 -5.88 21.72
C ALA A 271 -7.60 -5.66 20.20
N ASP A 272 -6.64 -4.83 19.76
CA ASP A 272 -6.55 -4.33 18.38
C ASP A 272 -5.19 -4.61 17.72
N TYR A 273 -4.18 -4.96 18.53
CA TYR A 273 -2.79 -5.06 18.14
C TYR A 273 -2.19 -6.38 18.64
N GLN A 274 -1.41 -7.00 17.78
CA GLN A 274 -0.48 -8.06 18.17
C GLN A 274 0.76 -7.40 18.77
N VAL A 275 1.08 -7.75 20.02
CA VAL A 275 2.34 -7.36 20.65
C VAL A 275 3.39 -8.39 20.27
N ASP A 276 4.33 -7.98 19.42
CA ASP A 276 5.38 -8.84 18.89
C ASP A 276 6.59 -8.95 19.84
N GLY A 277 6.74 -8.02 20.78
CA GLY A 277 7.76 -8.05 21.83
C GLY A 277 7.85 -6.75 22.63
N ILE A 278 8.19 -6.86 23.91
CA ILE A 278 8.45 -5.71 24.80
C ILE A 278 9.71 -5.97 25.60
N ASP A 279 10.76 -5.18 25.35
CA ASP A 279 12.05 -5.34 26.00
C ASP A 279 12.42 -4.06 26.76
N CYS A 280 12.83 -4.18 28.03
CA CYS A 280 13.49 -3.08 28.71
C CYS A 280 14.93 -2.98 28.20
N ILE A 281 15.21 -1.99 27.35
CA ILE A 281 16.48 -1.86 26.61
C ILE A 281 17.49 -0.92 27.29
N ASP A 282 17.03 -0.07 28.21
CA ASP A 282 17.89 0.87 28.92
C ASP A 282 17.31 1.23 30.29
N THR A 283 18.17 1.59 31.23
CA THR A 283 17.79 2.07 32.57
C THR A 283 18.70 3.20 32.99
N TYR A 284 18.10 4.35 33.31
CA TYR A 284 18.82 5.56 33.68
C TYR A 284 18.39 6.06 35.07
N THR A 285 19.34 6.24 35.98
CA THR A 285 19.07 6.84 37.30
C THR A 285 19.58 8.28 37.35
N CYS A 286 18.68 9.23 37.58
CA CYS A 286 19.01 10.64 37.74
C CYS A 286 19.56 10.91 39.15
N MET A 287 20.87 11.16 39.26
CA MET A 287 21.53 11.41 40.56
C MET A 287 20.97 12.61 41.32
N LYS A 288 20.47 13.64 40.62
CA LYS A 288 19.90 14.84 41.24
C LYS A 288 18.51 14.61 41.83
N ARG A 289 17.66 13.87 41.11
CA ARG A 289 16.26 13.62 41.50
C ARG A 289 16.07 12.31 42.26
N LYS A 290 17.08 11.43 42.27
CA LYS A 290 17.01 10.05 42.78
C LYS A 290 15.80 9.30 42.22
N GLN A 291 15.55 9.48 40.93
CA GLN A 291 14.51 8.82 40.16
C GLN A 291 15.14 7.95 39.09
N THR A 292 14.56 6.79 38.82
CA THR A 292 15.02 5.86 37.79
C THR A 292 14.02 5.82 36.64
N SER A 293 14.51 5.95 35.41
CA SER A 293 13.75 5.82 34.17
C SER A 293 14.09 4.50 33.52
N PHE A 294 13.08 3.78 33.03
CA PHE A 294 13.26 2.57 32.23
C PHE A 294 12.78 2.85 30.81
N CYS A 295 13.56 2.43 29.82
CA CYS A 295 13.23 2.56 28.40
C CYS A 295 12.80 1.20 27.84
N PHE A 296 11.59 1.13 27.31
CA PHE A 296 11.03 -0.08 26.73
C PHE A 296 10.95 0.05 25.22
N ARG A 297 11.51 -0.92 24.51
CA ARG A 297 11.26 -1.14 23.10
C ARG A 297 10.01 -1.99 22.94
N ILE A 298 9.01 -1.44 22.27
CA ILE A 298 7.71 -2.07 22.08
C ILE A 298 7.50 -2.30 20.59
N ASN A 299 7.32 -3.56 20.21
CA ASN A 299 7.03 -3.98 18.85
C ASN A 299 5.57 -4.38 18.73
N ILE A 300 4.85 -3.79 17.79
CA ILE A 300 3.44 -4.09 17.52
C ILE A 300 3.20 -4.30 16.03
N SER A 301 2.20 -5.11 15.73
CA SER A 301 1.61 -5.20 14.40
C SER A 301 0.10 -5.35 14.49
N THR A 302 -0.59 -5.15 13.37
CA THR A 302 -2.03 -5.39 13.31
C THR A 302 -2.43 -5.76 11.90
N LYS A 303 -3.30 -6.75 11.77
CA LYS A 303 -3.84 -7.19 10.49
C LYS A 303 -5.09 -6.42 10.09
N ILE A 304 -5.72 -5.70 11.01
CA ILE A 304 -7.07 -5.14 10.81
C ILE A 304 -7.08 -3.61 10.69
N ARG A 305 -5.95 -2.93 10.92
CA ARG A 305 -5.85 -1.46 10.84
C ARG A 305 -4.73 -1.04 9.90
N ALA A 306 -5.01 -0.04 9.07
CA ALA A 306 -4.06 0.58 8.16
C ALA A 306 -3.34 1.72 8.90
N LEU A 307 -2.29 1.40 9.65
CA LEU A 307 -1.61 2.39 10.50
C LEU A 307 -0.54 3.17 9.72
N SER A 308 -0.65 4.49 9.66
CA SER A 308 0.46 5.37 9.28
C SER A 308 1.43 5.61 10.45
N GLU A 309 2.58 6.23 10.18
CA GLU A 309 3.49 6.68 11.23
C GLU A 309 2.81 7.61 12.25
N LYS A 310 1.87 8.46 11.78
CA LYS A 310 1.11 9.38 12.62
C LYS A 310 0.12 8.63 13.51
N ASP A 311 -0.55 7.62 12.98
CA ASP A 311 -1.48 6.78 13.75
C ASP A 311 -0.73 6.03 14.86
N VAL A 312 0.44 5.49 14.54
CA VAL A 312 1.30 4.81 15.50
C VAL A 312 1.74 5.77 16.60
N ALA A 313 2.18 6.98 16.24
CA ALA A 313 2.53 8.00 17.24
C ALA A 313 1.35 8.32 18.17
N LEU A 314 0.13 8.40 17.64
CA LEU A 314 -1.08 8.60 18.45
C LEU A 314 -1.39 7.42 19.37
N VAL A 315 -1.25 6.18 18.88
CA VAL A 315 -1.43 4.96 19.67
C VAL A 315 -0.47 4.95 20.85
N PHE A 316 0.82 5.16 20.59
CA PHE A 316 1.84 5.17 21.63
C PHE A 316 1.72 6.37 22.59
N GLY A 317 1.25 7.53 22.11
CA GLY A 317 0.93 8.66 22.97
C GLY A 317 -0.21 8.34 23.95
N LYS A 318 -1.28 7.69 23.48
CA LYS A 318 -2.40 7.24 24.33
C LYS A 318 -1.98 6.15 25.32
N LEU A 319 -1.14 5.22 24.87
CA LEU A 319 -0.55 4.20 25.75
C LEU A 319 0.23 4.85 26.90
N GLY A 320 1.03 5.88 26.61
CA GLY A 320 1.77 6.63 27.62
C GLY A 320 0.86 7.23 28.69
N VAL A 321 -0.19 7.95 28.27
CA VAL A 321 -1.19 8.54 29.18
C VAL A 321 -1.92 7.46 30.00
N TYR A 322 -2.21 6.31 29.40
CA TYR A 322 -2.81 5.19 30.11
C TYR A 322 -1.90 4.67 31.23
N ILE A 323 -0.61 4.42 30.95
CA ILE A 323 0.36 3.98 31.97
C ILE A 323 0.48 5.00 33.12
N GLU A 324 0.47 6.30 32.80
CA GLU A 324 0.44 7.36 33.82
C GLU A 324 -0.81 7.29 34.69
N SER A 325 -1.98 7.04 34.09
CA SER A 325 -3.25 6.95 34.81
C SER A 325 -3.33 5.78 35.78
N LEU A 326 -2.56 4.72 35.55
CA LEU A 326 -2.40 3.60 36.49
C LEU A 326 -1.51 3.95 37.69
N GLY A 327 -0.88 5.12 37.68
CA GLY A 327 0.05 5.55 38.72
C GLY A 327 1.34 4.74 38.74
N LEU A 328 1.67 4.01 37.67
CA LEU A 328 2.88 3.19 37.59
C LEU A 328 4.13 4.07 37.37
N GLY A 329 4.05 5.07 36.49
CA GLY A 329 5.16 5.98 36.23
C GLY A 329 4.78 7.18 35.36
N GLU A 330 5.66 8.18 35.27
CA GLU A 330 5.46 9.35 34.39
C GLU A 330 6.01 9.07 32.98
N TYR A 331 5.16 9.21 31.97
CA TYR A 331 5.54 9.16 30.56
C TYR A 331 5.87 10.56 30.06
N ARG A 332 7.05 10.73 29.45
CA ARG A 332 7.39 11.97 28.76
C ARG A 332 7.57 11.68 27.28
N ALA A 333 6.58 12.08 26.49
CA ALA A 333 6.69 12.04 25.04
C ALA A 333 7.98 12.78 24.61
N PRO A 334 8.75 12.24 23.66
CA PRO A 334 9.81 13.00 23.00
C PRO A 334 9.19 14.29 22.44
N LYS A 335 9.80 15.43 22.73
CA LYS A 335 9.36 16.73 22.20
C LYS A 335 9.53 16.82 20.71
#